data_AF-A0A8A4DN32-F1
#
_entry.id   AF-A0A8A4DN32-F1
#
_cell.length_a   1.000
_cell.length_b   1.000
_cell.length_c   1.000
_cell.angle_alpha   90.00
_cell.angle_beta   90.00
_cell.angle_gamma   90.00
#
_symmetry.space_group_name_H-M   'P 1'
#
loop_
_entity.id
_entity.type
_entity.pdbx_description
1 polymer ?
#
loop_
_entity_poly.entity_id
_entity_poly.type
_entity_poly.pdbx_seq_one_letter_code
_entity_poly.pdbx_strand_id
1 'polypeptide(L)'
;MSDRHREIESPPYLIVVNAEREYLPGRADPNGRFYARAIITRCDDQPVYKSFLMYQLEDGPMFDALEDALRDAEGRARQAIADGFPDN
;
A
#
# COMPACT_ATOMS: atom_id res chain seq x y z
N MET A 1 4.50 -12.23 -11.27
CA MET A 1 4.77 -11.10 -10.35
C MET A 1 5.07 -9.89 -11.22
N SER A 2 4.28 -8.83 -11.14
CA SER A 2 4.62 -7.56 -11.79
C SER A 2 5.59 -6.81 -10.87
N ASP A 3 6.56 -6.06 -11.40
CA ASP A 3 7.45 -5.21 -10.60
C ASP A 3 6.70 -4.21 -9.69
N ARG A 4 5.40 -3.98 -9.97
CA ARG A 4 4.51 -3.09 -9.22
C ARG A 4 3.78 -3.75 -8.06
N HIS A 5 4.01 -5.03 -7.82
CA HIS A 5 3.30 -5.79 -6.80
C HIS A 5 4.30 -6.41 -5.82
N ARG A 6 4.03 -6.24 -4.52
CA ARG A 6 4.81 -6.83 -3.43
C ARG A 6 3.89 -7.46 -2.40
N GLU A 7 4.24 -8.66 -1.98
CA GLU A 7 3.66 -9.32 -0.82
C GLU A 7 4.71 -9.39 0.28
N ILE A 8 4.35 -8.99 1.49
CA ILE A 8 5.24 -8.90 2.63
C ILE A 8 4.56 -9.59 3.80
N GLU A 9 5.17 -10.68 4.27
CA GLU A 9 4.70 -11.40 5.44
C GLU A 9 5.12 -10.66 6.71
N SER A 10 4.16 -10.35 7.58
CA SER A 10 4.38 -9.70 8.87
C SER A 10 3.43 -10.31 9.91
N PRO A 11 3.68 -11.55 10.39
CA PRO A 11 2.74 -12.28 11.21
C PRO A 11 2.22 -11.47 12.42
N PRO A 12 0.89 -11.47 12.68
CA PRO A 12 -0.17 -12.29 12.05
C PRO A 12 -0.77 -11.72 10.75
N TYR A 13 -0.12 -10.75 10.12
CA TYR A 13 -0.61 -10.02 8.94
C TYR A 13 0.11 -10.41 7.65
N LEU A 14 -0.59 -10.27 6.53
CA LEU A 14 -0.05 -10.21 5.18
C LEU A 14 -0.27 -8.81 4.63
N ILE A 15 0.81 -8.16 4.19
CA ILE A 15 0.75 -6.84 3.55
C ILE A 15 0.91 -7.05 2.05
N VAL A 16 -0.05 -6.55 1.28
CA VAL A 16 0.00 -6.53 -0.19
C VAL A 16 0.11 -5.08 -0.65
N VAL A 17 1.20 -4.75 -1.32
CA VAL A 17 1.45 -3.41 -1.89
C VAL A 17 1.30 -3.48 -3.40
N ASN A 18 0.46 -2.62 -3.96
CA ASN A 18 0.25 -2.48 -5.40
C ASN A 18 0.52 -1.04 -5.81
N ALA A 19 1.45 -0.85 -6.74
CA ALA A 19 1.73 0.42 -7.37
C ALA A 19 0.98 0.57 -8.69
N GLU A 20 0.44 1.76 -8.92
CA GLU A 20 -0.18 2.16 -10.17
C GLU A 20 0.60 3.32 -10.78
N ARG A 21 0.56 3.43 -12.11
CA ARG A 21 1.17 4.54 -12.83
C ARG A 21 0.08 5.46 -13.32
N GLU A 22 0.17 6.73 -12.95
CA GLU A 22 -0.71 7.78 -13.43
C GLU A 22 -0.01 8.67 -14.46
N TYR A 23 -0.69 8.89 -15.57
CA TYR A 23 -0.25 9.80 -16.62
C TYR A 23 -1.02 11.11 -16.46
N LEU A 24 -0.31 12.18 -16.08
CA LEU A 24 -0.93 13.50 -15.92
C LEU A 24 -1.28 14.10 -17.29
N PRO A 25 -2.56 14.35 -17.60
CA PRO A 25 -2.95 14.91 -18.88
C PRO A 25 -2.36 16.31 -19.06
N GLY A 26 -1.71 16.56 -20.21
CA GLY A 26 -1.13 17.87 -20.56
C GLY A 26 0.32 18.08 -20.13
N ARG A 27 0.96 17.13 -19.44
CA ARG A 27 2.43 17.11 -19.27
C ARG A 27 3.07 16.20 -20.31
N ALA A 28 4.13 16.68 -20.95
CA ALA A 28 5.01 15.87 -21.78
C ALA A 28 5.95 15.02 -20.89
N ASP A 29 5.38 14.31 -19.91
CA ASP A 29 6.13 13.35 -19.12
C ASP A 29 5.81 11.94 -19.62
N PRO A 30 6.66 11.36 -20.48
CA PRO A 30 6.43 10.03 -21.05
C PRO A 30 6.49 8.91 -20.00
N ASN A 31 7.02 9.19 -18.80
CA ASN A 31 7.24 8.18 -17.78
C ASN A 31 6.06 8.03 -16.82
N GLY A 32 5.23 9.07 -16.66
CA GLY A 32 4.16 9.12 -15.65
C GLY A 32 4.71 9.11 -14.22
N ARG A 33 3.83 9.27 -13.23
CA ARG A 33 4.16 9.12 -11.81
C ARG A 33 3.56 7.85 -11.23
N PHE A 34 4.11 7.39 -10.13
CA PHE A 34 3.65 6.20 -9.44
C PHE A 34 3.07 6.56 -8.08
N TYR A 35 1.97 5.93 -7.72
CA TYR A 35 1.47 5.89 -6.35
C TYR A 35 1.24 4.43 -5.99
N ALA A 36 1.25 4.11 -4.69
CA ALA A 36 1.02 2.75 -4.23
C ALA A 36 -0.02 2.69 -3.11
N ARG A 37 -0.81 1.62 -3.18
CA ARG A 37 -1.81 1.20 -2.21
C ARG A 37 -1.28 0.02 -1.44
N ALA A 38 -1.62 -0.05 -0.16
CA ALA A 38 -1.33 -1.22 0.66
C ALA A 38 -2.63 -1.78 1.25
N ILE A 39 -2.78 -3.09 1.20
CA ILE A 39 -3.85 -3.84 1.85
C ILE A 39 -3.19 -4.71 2.92
N ILE A 40 -3.70 -4.63 4.14
CA ILE A 40 -3.23 -5.40 5.29
C ILE A 40 -4.32 -6.41 5.62
N THR A 41 -4.02 -7.69 5.48
CA THR A 41 -4.94 -8.80 5.76
C THR A 41 -4.48 -9.53 7.00
N ARG A 42 -5.38 -9.82 7.94
CA ARG A 42 -5.07 -10.73 9.05
C ARG A 42 -5.21 -12.18 8.62
N CYS A 43 -4.24 -13.01 8.98
CA CYS A 43 -4.20 -14.42 8.60
C CYS A 43 -4.64 -15.37 9.73
N ASP A 44 -4.98 -14.85 10.90
CA ASP A 44 -5.40 -15.60 12.10
C ASP A 44 -6.94 -15.62 12.28
N ASP A 45 -7.69 -15.28 11.23
CA ASP A 45 -9.15 -15.12 11.20
C ASP A 45 -9.72 -14.10 12.20
N GLN A 46 -8.87 -13.30 12.86
CA GLN A 46 -9.32 -12.21 13.72
C GLN A 46 -9.53 -10.93 12.90
N PRO A 47 -10.41 -10.03 13.34
CA PRO A 47 -10.57 -8.74 12.69
C PRO A 47 -9.28 -7.90 12.81
N VAL A 48 -8.97 -7.17 11.74
CA VAL A 48 -7.97 -6.09 11.71
C VAL A 48 -8.57 -4.84 12.37
N TYR A 49 -9.81 -4.48 12.01
CA TYR A 49 -10.49 -3.26 12.45
C TYR A 49 -12.03 -3.33 12.31
N LYS A 50 -12.79 -2.87 13.32
CA LYS A 50 -14.28 -2.70 13.40
C LYS A 50 -15.18 -3.79 12.80
N SER A 51 -14.68 -5.01 12.55
CA SER A 51 -15.33 -6.23 11.98
C SER A 51 -14.83 -6.70 10.60
N PHE A 52 -13.72 -6.17 10.07
CA PHE A 52 -13.15 -6.62 8.79
C PHE A 52 -11.79 -7.31 8.96
N LEU A 53 -11.54 -8.35 8.14
CA LEU A 53 -10.27 -9.07 8.07
C LEU A 53 -9.20 -8.35 7.23
N MET A 54 -9.57 -7.25 6.58
CA MET A 54 -8.69 -6.47 5.69
C MET A 54 -8.81 -4.99 6.02
N TYR A 55 -7.68 -4.29 5.97
CA TYR A 55 -7.58 -2.83 6.08
C TYR A 55 -6.84 -2.28 4.87
N GLN A 56 -7.48 -1.38 4.13
CA GLN A 56 -6.90 -0.73 2.97
C GLN A 56 -6.40 0.66 3.35
N LEU A 57 -5.13 0.93 3.09
CA LEU A 57 -4.57 2.28 3.15
C LEU A 57 -4.97 3.06 1.90
N GLU A 58 -5.34 4.33 2.10
CA GLU A 58 -5.60 5.27 1.01
C GLU A 58 -4.34 5.54 0.17
N ASP A 59 -4.56 6.15 -1.00
CA ASP A 59 -3.52 6.52 -1.93
C ASP A 59 -2.49 7.43 -1.27
N GLY A 60 -1.23 7.00 -1.33
CA GLY A 60 -0.10 7.78 -0.85
C GLY A 60 0.31 8.88 -1.82
N PRO A 61 1.37 9.63 -1.47
CA PRO A 61 1.98 10.58 -2.39
C PRO A 61 2.44 9.93 -3.70
N MET A 62 2.54 10.74 -4.75
CA MET A 62 3.05 10.30 -6.05
C MET A 62 4.57 10.49 -6.13
N PHE A 63 5.25 9.48 -6.67
CA PHE A 63 6.70 9.42 -6.84
C PHE A 63 7.08 9.25 -8.32
N ASP A 64 8.25 9.76 -8.70
CA ASP A 64 8.78 9.57 -10.05
C ASP A 64 9.39 8.16 -10.22
N ALA A 65 9.84 7.54 -9.12
CA ALA A 65 10.35 6.17 -9.10
C ALA A 65 9.35 5.19 -8.47
N LEU A 66 9.20 4.02 -9.11
CA LEU A 66 8.34 2.93 -8.63
C LEU A 66 8.75 2.43 -7.23
N GLU A 67 10.05 2.28 -7.00
CA GLU A 67 10.59 1.79 -5.73
C GLU A 67 10.26 2.71 -4.56
N ASP A 68 10.27 4.02 -4.77
CA ASP A 68 9.93 4.98 -3.73
C ASP A 68 8.45 4.88 -3.35
N ALA A 69 7.57 4.72 -4.34
CA ALA A 69 6.13 4.50 -4.09
C ALA A 69 5.88 3.20 -3.31
N LEU A 70 6.54 2.10 -3.69
CA LEU A 70 6.40 0.82 -2.99
C LEU A 70 6.92 0.91 -1.55
N ARG A 71 8.06 1.56 -1.33
CA ARG A 71 8.67 1.71 0.00
C ARG A 71 7.84 2.60 0.91
N ASP A 72 7.25 3.67 0.38
CA ASP A 72 6.32 4.53 1.12
C ASP A 72 5.09 3.74 1.60
N ALA A 73 4.42 3.02 0.69
CA ALA A 73 3.23 2.25 1.02
C ALA A 73 3.52 1.13 2.02
N GLU A 74 4.66 0.44 1.89
CA GLU A 74 5.12 -0.52 2.89
C GLU A 74 5.35 0.14 4.26
N GLY A 75 6.01 1.30 4.29
CA GLY A 75 6.25 2.06 5.53
C GLY A 75 4.96 2.44 6.23
N ARG A 76 3.99 2.97 5.49
CA ARG A 76 2.66 3.31 6.01
C ARG A 76 1.90 2.07 6.49
N ALA A 77 2.01 0.93 5.81
CA ALA A 77 1.37 -0.31 6.24
C ALA A 77 1.93 -0.82 7.58
N ARG A 78 3.26 -0.81 7.72
CA ARG A 78 3.91 -1.16 9.00
C ARG A 78 3.54 -0.20 10.12
N GLN A 79 3.45 1.10 9.80
CA GLN A 79 3.04 2.11 10.77
C GLN A 79 1.58 1.89 11.21
N ALA A 80 0.66 1.61 10.29
CA ALA A 80 -0.73 1.30 10.62
C ALA A 80 -0.86 0.05 11.52
N ILE A 81 -0.06 -0.98 11.28
CA ILE A 81 0.01 -2.16 12.18
C ILE A 81 0.53 -1.75 13.58
N ALA A 82 1.58 -0.93 13.63
CA ALA A 82 2.17 -0.48 14.90
C ALA A 82 1.21 0.41 15.71
N ASP A 83 0.42 1.24 15.03
CA ASP A 83 -0.57 2.14 15.64
C ASP A 83 -1.89 1.44 15.98
N GLY A 84 -2.05 0.17 15.62
CA GLY A 84 -3.26 -0.61 15.89
C GLY A 84 -4.45 -0.26 14.99
N PHE A 85 -4.18 0.27 13.79
CA PHE A 85 -5.12 0.73 12.77
C PHE A 85 -5.97 1.93 13.23
N PRO A 86 -5.84 3.11 12.60
CA PRO A 86 -6.51 4.32 13.08
C PRO A 86 -8.03 4.13 13.06
N ASP A 87 -8.66 4.47 14.18
CA ASP A 87 -10.10 4.61 14.28
C ASP A 87 -10.55 5.79 13.41
N ASN A 88 -10.92 5.53 12.16
CA ASN A 88 -11.63 6.51 11.32
C ASN A 88 -12.76 7.18 12.11
#